data_AF-A0A849ZP00-F1
#
_entry.id   AF-A0A849ZP00-F1
#
_cell.length_a   1.000
_cell.length_b   1.000
_cell.length_c   1.000
_cell.angle_alpha   90.00
_cell.angle_beta   90.00
_cell.angle_gamma   90.00
#
_symmetry.space_group_name_H-M   'P 1'
#
loop_
_entity.id
_entity.type
_entity.pdbx_description
1 polymer ?
#
loop_
_entity_poly.entity_id
_entity_poly.type
_entity_poly.pdbx_seq_one_letter_code
_entity_poly.pdbx_strand_id
1 'polypeptide(L)'
;MSQRDGGASPRAADRPASSMYDNAGVTVRATTANGTTDSVSPWGCYDMSGNVAEWVFEQPYNYEQEGSETKGTSLTSRIIRGGSWQDVANDVRTAFRDSLPQDSTEPTVGFRIVRQSFDCGPEKK
;
A
#
# COMPACT_ATOMS: atom_id res chain seq x y z
N MET A 1 0.88 40.54 -18.47
CA MET A 1 -0.39 39.78 -18.47
C MET A 1 -0.16 38.49 -19.23
N SER A 2 -0.08 37.36 -18.52
CA SER A 2 -0.35 36.02 -19.05
C SER A 2 -0.53 35.14 -17.83
N GLN A 3 -1.79 35.09 -17.35
CA GLN A 3 -2.19 34.10 -16.36
C GLN A 3 -2.25 32.76 -17.11
N ARG A 4 -1.41 31.81 -16.70
CA ARG A 4 -1.56 30.43 -17.13
C ARG A 4 -2.65 29.81 -16.27
N ASP A 5 -3.80 29.55 -16.88
CA ASP A 5 -4.89 28.82 -16.27
C ASP A 5 -4.39 27.48 -15.76
N GLY A 6 -4.50 27.31 -14.44
CA GLY A 6 -4.22 26.06 -13.74
C GLY A 6 -5.29 25.04 -14.06
N GLY A 7 -5.14 24.36 -15.20
CA GLY A 7 -5.90 23.14 -15.49
C GLY A 7 -5.49 22.06 -14.51
N ALA A 8 -6.35 21.78 -13.53
CA ALA A 8 -6.19 20.66 -12.62
C ALA A 8 -5.99 19.36 -13.43
N SER A 9 -4.93 18.62 -13.13
CA SER A 9 -4.70 17.31 -13.71
C SER A 9 -5.91 16.40 -13.42
N PRO A 10 -6.39 15.58 -14.40
CA PRO A 10 -7.56 14.72 -14.23
C PRO A 10 -7.47 13.77 -13.02
N ARG A 11 -6.26 13.51 -12.50
CA ARG A 11 -6.02 12.68 -11.31
C ARG A 11 -6.53 13.26 -9.99
N ALA A 12 -6.88 14.54 -9.93
CA ALA A 12 -7.35 15.17 -8.69
C ALA A 12 -8.85 14.92 -8.41
N ALA A 13 -9.63 14.55 -9.43
CA ALA A 13 -11.10 14.47 -9.35
C ALA A 13 -11.64 13.11 -8.86
N ASP A 14 -10.85 12.03 -8.93
CA ASP A 14 -11.25 10.69 -8.47
C ASP A 14 -10.78 10.37 -7.04
N ARG A 15 -10.58 11.39 -6.20
CA ARG A 15 -10.13 11.19 -4.82
C ARG A 15 -11.22 10.46 -4.01
N PRO A 16 -10.96 9.24 -3.51
CA PRO A 16 -11.87 8.60 -2.58
C PRO A 16 -12.02 9.48 -1.33
N ALA A 17 -13.21 9.48 -0.73
CA ALA A 17 -13.41 10.12 0.57
C ALA A 17 -12.42 9.53 1.59
N SER A 18 -11.97 10.34 2.56
CA SER A 18 -11.08 9.88 3.64
C SER A 18 -11.67 8.69 4.42
N SER A 19 -12.99 8.52 4.40
CA SER A 19 -13.72 7.38 4.98
C SER A 19 -13.54 6.06 4.23
N MET A 20 -12.93 6.05 3.03
CA MET A 20 -12.61 4.81 2.30
C MET A 20 -11.28 4.19 2.71
N TYR A 21 -10.46 4.92 3.46
CA TYR A 21 -9.14 4.48 3.90
C TYR A 21 -9.13 4.15 5.39
N ASP A 22 -8.41 3.11 5.75
CA ASP A 22 -8.42 2.55 7.09
C ASP A 22 -7.59 3.40 8.02
N ASN A 23 -8.21 4.30 8.78
CA ASN A 23 -7.50 5.23 9.66
C ASN A 23 -6.41 6.07 8.96
N ALA A 24 -6.49 6.27 7.63
CA ALA A 24 -5.54 7.14 6.93
C ALA A 24 -5.94 8.60 7.07
N GLY A 25 -5.11 9.38 7.76
CA GLY A 25 -5.35 10.79 7.99
C GLY A 25 -5.90 11.11 9.39
N VAL A 26 -4.97 11.55 10.24
CA VAL A 26 -5.07 12.57 11.31
C VAL A 26 -5.98 12.29 12.53
N THR A 27 -7.06 11.50 12.47
CA THR A 27 -7.98 11.38 13.63
C THR A 27 -7.43 10.48 14.74
N VAL A 28 -6.79 9.36 14.40
CA VAL A 28 -6.13 8.48 15.38
C VAL A 28 -4.67 8.33 14.96
N ARG A 29 -3.77 9.05 15.63
CA ARG A 29 -2.31 8.99 15.40
C ARG A 29 -1.68 7.72 16.00
N ALA A 30 -2.32 6.59 15.76
CA ALA A 30 -1.96 5.28 16.28
C ALA A 30 -2.65 4.21 15.45
N THR A 31 -2.18 2.97 15.59
CA THR A 31 -2.88 1.83 15.01
C THR A 31 -4.24 1.61 15.67
N THR A 32 -5.16 1.02 14.91
CA THR A 32 -6.44 0.54 15.43
C THR A 32 -6.47 -0.99 15.39
N ALA A 33 -7.43 -1.59 16.10
CA ALA A 33 -7.64 -3.03 15.99
C ALA A 33 -8.05 -3.39 14.55
N ASN A 34 -7.59 -4.54 14.07
CA ASN A 34 -7.87 -4.99 12.71
C ASN A 34 -9.38 -5.13 12.47
N GLY A 35 -9.84 -4.72 11.30
CA GLY A 35 -11.25 -4.85 10.89
C GLY A 35 -12.21 -3.94 11.67
N THR A 36 -11.71 -2.84 12.24
CA THR A 36 -12.57 -1.81 12.86
C THR A 36 -13.27 -0.92 11.84
N THR A 37 -12.91 -1.03 10.56
CA THR A 37 -13.54 -0.33 9.45
C THR A 37 -14.42 -1.29 8.63
N ASP A 38 -15.46 -0.73 8.00
CA ASP A 38 -16.29 -1.47 7.05
C ASP A 38 -15.63 -1.57 5.65
N SER A 39 -14.39 -1.08 5.51
CA SER A 39 -13.62 -1.11 4.26
C SER A 39 -12.93 -2.46 4.11
N VAL A 40 -13.62 -3.39 3.47
CA VAL A 40 -13.10 -4.73 3.18
C VAL A 40 -12.84 -4.90 1.70
N SER A 41 -11.70 -5.48 1.34
CA SER A 41 -11.42 -5.83 -0.05
C SER A 41 -12.44 -6.86 -0.57
N PRO A 42 -12.66 -6.99 -1.89
CA PRO A 42 -13.51 -8.03 -2.46
C PRO A 42 -13.15 -9.47 -2.08
N TRP A 43 -11.94 -9.67 -1.51
CA TRP A 43 -11.43 -10.96 -1.03
C TRP A 43 -11.52 -11.12 0.50
N GLY A 44 -12.19 -10.22 1.20
CA GLY A 44 -12.36 -10.30 2.65
C GLY A 44 -11.16 -9.81 3.46
N CYS A 45 -10.26 -9.01 2.86
CA CYS A 45 -9.10 -8.47 3.57
C CYS A 45 -9.36 -7.05 4.07
N TYR A 46 -9.23 -6.85 5.38
CA TYR A 46 -9.32 -5.55 6.04
C TYR A 46 -7.96 -4.86 6.12
N ASP A 47 -7.96 -3.55 6.38
CA ASP A 47 -6.76 -2.75 6.67
C ASP A 47 -5.76 -2.78 5.50
N MET A 48 -6.26 -2.82 4.26
CA MET A 48 -5.43 -2.92 3.06
C MET A 48 -4.98 -1.55 2.53
N SER A 49 -5.57 -0.46 3.02
CA SER A 49 -5.32 0.90 2.57
C SER A 49 -5.36 1.87 3.75
N GLY A 50 -4.37 1.75 4.64
CA GLY A 50 -4.21 2.53 5.86
C GLY A 50 -3.76 1.66 7.04
N ASN A 51 -3.97 2.15 8.26
CA ASN A 51 -3.52 1.58 9.53
C ASN A 51 -1.98 1.52 9.58
N VAL A 52 -1.36 0.51 8.96
CA VAL A 52 0.09 0.43 8.81
C VAL A 52 0.45 0.07 7.38
N ALA A 53 1.55 0.65 6.89
CA ALA A 53 2.14 0.17 5.66
C ALA A 53 2.71 -1.23 5.89
N GLU A 54 2.57 -2.13 4.92
CA GLU A 54 2.96 -3.53 5.07
C GLU A 54 4.24 -3.81 4.27
N TRP A 55 5.25 -4.39 4.93
CA TRP A 55 6.42 -4.95 4.25
C TRP A 55 6.02 -6.00 3.22
N VAL A 56 6.58 -5.92 2.02
CA VAL A 56 6.47 -6.97 1.01
C VAL A 56 7.85 -7.51 0.61
N PHE A 57 7.86 -8.75 0.11
CA PHE A 57 9.10 -9.43 -0.28
C PHE A 57 9.80 -8.75 -1.48
N GLU A 58 9.04 -8.01 -2.29
CA GLU A 58 9.50 -7.32 -3.50
C GLU A 58 10.56 -6.24 -3.19
N GLN A 59 11.54 -6.11 -4.08
CA GLN A 59 12.55 -5.05 -4.03
C GLN A 59 12.14 -3.87 -4.91
N PRO A 60 12.59 -2.66 -4.60
CA PRO A 60 12.37 -1.51 -5.47
C PRO A 60 12.96 -1.74 -6.87
N TYR A 61 12.24 -1.31 -7.90
CA TYR A 61 12.70 -1.34 -9.28
C TYR A 61 12.13 -0.16 -10.06
N ASN A 62 12.82 0.23 -11.13
CA ASN A 62 12.41 1.34 -11.97
C ASN A 62 11.58 0.84 -13.17
N TYR A 63 10.35 1.32 -13.28
CA TYR A 63 9.44 0.98 -14.38
C TYR A 63 9.74 1.75 -15.68
N GLU A 64 10.59 2.77 -15.65
CA GLU A 64 10.89 3.60 -16.83
C GLU A 64 11.81 2.94 -17.85
N GLN A 65 12.41 1.78 -17.53
CA GLN A 65 13.08 0.95 -18.54
C GLN A 65 12.07 -0.06 -19.12
N GLU A 66 11.51 0.29 -20.29
CA GLU A 66 10.70 -0.62 -21.09
C GLU A 66 11.33 -2.03 -21.14
N GLY A 67 10.66 -3.01 -20.53
CA GLY A 67 10.98 -4.43 -20.71
C GLY A 67 12.14 -5.01 -19.89
N SER A 68 12.79 -4.24 -19.03
CA SER A 68 13.80 -4.77 -18.09
C SER A 68 13.37 -4.47 -16.66
N GLU A 69 12.86 -5.48 -15.96
CA GLU A 69 12.83 -5.47 -14.48
C GLU A 69 14.27 -5.49 -13.98
N THR A 70 14.93 -4.34 -14.00
CA THR A 70 16.26 -4.20 -13.41
C THR A 70 16.03 -4.16 -11.91
N LYS A 71 15.90 -5.33 -11.29
CA LYS A 71 15.85 -5.48 -9.83
C LYS A 71 17.02 -4.69 -9.26
N GLY A 72 16.72 -3.76 -8.35
CA GLY A 72 17.75 -3.01 -7.65
C GLY A 72 18.79 -3.99 -7.11
N THR A 73 20.03 -3.90 -7.60
CA THR A 73 21.09 -4.87 -7.28
C THR A 73 21.55 -4.77 -5.83
N SER A 74 21.06 -3.78 -5.08
CA SER A 74 21.27 -3.65 -3.65
C SER A 74 20.08 -4.23 -2.88
N LEU A 75 20.33 -5.33 -2.15
CA LEU A 75 19.40 -5.96 -1.19
C LEU A 75 19.07 -5.06 0.02
N THR A 76 19.35 -3.77 -0.04
CA THR A 76 19.34 -2.86 1.11
C THR A 76 17.94 -2.38 1.48
N SER A 77 16.99 -2.42 0.55
CA SER A 77 15.64 -1.89 0.75
C SER A 77 14.56 -2.86 0.29
N ARG A 78 13.39 -2.77 0.92
CA ARG A 78 12.18 -3.52 0.54
C ARG A 78 11.04 -2.55 0.30
N ILE A 79 10.08 -2.98 -0.51
CA ILE A 79 8.87 -2.21 -0.75
C ILE A 79 7.93 -2.33 0.47
N ILE A 80 7.25 -1.23 0.79
CA ILE A 80 6.09 -1.18 1.66
C ILE A 80 4.85 -0.76 0.86
N ARG A 81 3.67 -1.25 1.22
CA ARG A 81 2.40 -1.02 0.51
C ARG A 81 1.29 -0.62 1.48
N GLY A 82 0.20 -0.03 0.97
CA GLY A 82 -1.04 0.20 1.73
C GLY A 82 -1.09 1.51 2.51
N GLY A 83 0.07 2.05 2.89
CA GLY A 83 0.18 3.29 3.67
C GLY A 83 -0.34 3.12 5.11
N SER A 84 -0.18 4.14 5.93
CA SER A 84 -0.35 4.09 7.38
C SER A 84 -1.30 5.16 7.92
N TRP A 85 -1.54 5.13 9.22
CA TRP A 85 -2.33 6.13 9.93
C TRP A 85 -1.77 7.57 9.84
N GLN A 86 -0.50 7.71 9.46
CA GLN A 86 0.15 9.02 9.30
C GLN A 86 0.11 9.52 7.86
N ASP A 87 -0.20 8.66 6.90
CA ASP A 87 -0.08 8.96 5.48
C ASP A 87 -1.30 9.68 4.92
N VAL A 88 -1.08 10.46 3.86
CA VAL A 88 -2.16 11.18 3.18
C VAL A 88 -2.84 10.28 2.15
N ALA A 89 -4.06 10.64 1.75
CA ALA A 89 -4.89 9.88 0.80
C ALA A 89 -4.19 9.45 -0.52
N ASN A 90 -3.14 10.16 -0.94
CA ASN A 90 -2.38 9.80 -2.14
C ASN A 90 -1.47 8.58 -1.95
N ASP A 91 -1.02 8.36 -0.73
CA ASP A 91 0.01 7.37 -0.40
C ASP A 91 -0.63 6.06 0.11
N VAL A 92 -1.95 6.08 0.35
CA VAL A 92 -2.77 4.90 0.70
C VAL A 92 -3.51 4.31 -0.50
N ARG A 93 -3.24 4.80 -1.72
CA ARG A 93 -3.77 4.15 -2.94
C ARG A 93 -3.18 2.76 -3.09
N THR A 94 -3.98 1.81 -3.57
CA THR A 94 -3.56 0.40 -3.77
C THR A 94 -2.34 0.23 -4.67
N ALA A 95 -2.14 1.13 -5.64
CA ALA A 95 -1.00 1.10 -6.55
C ALA A 95 0.24 1.86 -6.04
N PHE A 96 0.12 2.59 -4.92
CA PHE A 96 1.25 3.30 -4.33
C PHE A 96 2.29 2.30 -3.79
N ARG A 97 3.55 2.65 -3.99
CA ARG A 97 4.72 1.88 -3.54
C ARG A 97 5.69 2.86 -2.93
N ASP A 98 6.13 2.56 -1.72
CA ASP A 98 7.26 3.24 -1.09
C ASP A 98 8.30 2.18 -0.70
N SER A 99 9.48 2.61 -0.28
CA SER A 99 10.56 1.72 0.08
C SER A 99 11.37 2.24 1.25
N LEU A 100 11.71 1.31 2.15
CA LEU A 100 12.54 1.59 3.31
C LEU A 100 13.73 0.62 3.34
N PRO A 101 14.83 0.97 4.00
CA PRO A 101 15.90 0.02 4.32
C PRO A 101 15.34 -1.21 5.02
N GLN A 102 15.80 -2.41 4.64
CA GLN A 102 15.23 -3.67 5.11
C GLN A 102 15.39 -3.92 6.62
N ASP A 103 16.30 -3.18 7.27
CA ASP A 103 16.59 -3.18 8.70
C ASP A 103 15.88 -2.05 9.46
N SER A 104 15.12 -1.20 8.77
CA SER A 104 14.32 -0.14 9.40
C SER A 104 13.18 -0.72 10.24
N THR A 105 12.91 -0.05 11.36
CA THR A 105 11.74 -0.31 12.22
C THR A 105 11.01 1.00 12.43
N GLU A 106 9.77 1.06 11.97
CA GLU A 106 8.93 2.27 12.04
C GLU A 106 7.59 1.93 12.69
N PRO A 107 7.01 2.84 13.52
CA PRO A 107 5.71 2.60 14.17
C PRO A 107 4.53 2.61 13.18
N THR A 108 4.77 3.01 11.94
CA THR A 108 3.81 3.06 10.83
C THR A 108 3.93 1.86 9.89
N VAL A 109 4.88 0.94 10.14
CA VAL A 109 5.16 -0.19 9.26
C VAL A 109 5.00 -1.51 10.00
N GLY A 110 4.14 -2.37 9.47
CA GLY A 110 3.89 -3.73 9.93
C GLY A 110 4.09 -4.76 8.84
N PHE A 111 3.39 -5.88 8.94
CA PHE A 111 3.42 -6.94 7.94
C PHE A 111 2.14 -7.77 7.98
N ARG A 112 1.84 -8.42 6.86
CA ARG A 112 0.79 -9.42 6.74
C ARG A 112 1.39 -10.74 6.31
N ILE A 113 0.95 -11.81 6.94
CA ILE A 113 1.39 -13.17 6.61
C ILE A 113 0.56 -13.68 5.43
N VAL A 114 1.23 -14.28 4.47
CA VAL A 114 0.61 -15.05 3.39
C VAL A 114 0.99 -16.51 3.54
N ARG A 115 0.06 -17.41 3.23
CA ARG A 115 0.32 -18.86 3.19
C ARG A 115 -0.03 -19.39 1.81
N GLN A 116 0.78 -20.33 1.32
CA GLN A 116 0.42 -21.09 0.13
C GLN A 116 -0.81 -21.94 0.44
N SER A 117 -1.83 -21.88 -0.42
CA SER A 117 -2.90 -22.87 -0.44
C SER A 117 -2.40 -24.09 -1.20
N PHE A 118 -2.42 -25.25 -0.55
CA PHE A 118 -2.27 -26.52 -1.25
C PHE A 118 -3.67 -27.03 -1.55
N ASP A 119 -3.99 -27.18 -2.83
CA ASP A 119 -5.18 -27.93 -3.20
C ASP A 119 -4.94 -29.40 -2.85
N CYS A 120 -5.80 -29.96 -2.01
CA CYS A 120 -5.92 -31.40 -1.92
C CYS A 120 -6.50 -31.84 -3.27
N GLY A 121 -5.65 -32.41 -4.13
CA GLY A 121 -6.12 -33.04 -5.37
C GLY A 121 -7.26 -34.03 -5.05
N PRO A 122 -8.17 -34.29 -6.00
CA PRO A 122 -9.35 -35.11 -5.73
C PRO A 122 -8.95 -36.46 -5.12
N GLU A 123 -9.61 -36.82 -4.02
CA GLU A 123 -9.45 -38.11 -3.35
C GLU A 123 -9.66 -39.22 -4.37
N LYS A 124 -8.63 -40.03 -4.62
CA LYS A 124 -8.76 -41.20 -5.49
C LYS A 124 -9.64 -42.22 -4.77
N LYS A 125 -10.81 -42.50 -5.36
CA LYS A 125 -11.66 -43.63 -4.97
C LYS A 125 -11.00 -44.97 -5.31
#